data_AF-A0A4Y2VVA3-F1
#
_entry.id   AF-A0A4Y2VVA3-F1
#
_cell.length_a   1.000
_cell.length_b   1.000
_cell.length_c   1.000
_cell.angle_alpha   90.00
_cell.angle_beta   90.00
_cell.angle_gamma   90.00
#
_symmetry.space_group_name_H-M   'P 1'
#
loop_
_entity.id
_entity.type
_entity.pdbx_description
1 polymer ?
#
loop_
_entity_poly.entity_id
_entity_poly.type
_entity_poly.pdbx_seq_one_letter_code
_entity_poly.pdbx_strand_id
1 'polypeptide(L)'
;MNPLLYKGAPNGTLPWISDTGYMNSHLFIDWLKHFAKHAIPSAEDPVVLIADNHTSHFSLPAVLFCRENHITFLTLPPHASHVLQQLDKCFFAPFESCILI
;
A
#
# COMPACT_ATOMS: atom_id res chain seq x y z
N MET A 1 18.82 -0.97 -11.81
CA MET A 1 17.43 -0.87 -12.30
C MET A 1 17.43 -0.67 -13.81
N ASN A 2 16.62 -1.43 -14.54
CA ASN A 2 16.46 -1.24 -15.98
C ASN A 2 15.51 -0.04 -16.24
N PRO A 3 15.97 1.08 -16.83
CA PRO A 3 15.14 2.26 -17.09
C PRO A 3 13.92 1.97 -17.99
N LEU A 4 13.96 0.87 -18.75
CA LEU A 4 12.86 0.46 -19.62
C LEU A 4 11.60 0.05 -18.85
N LEU A 5 11.72 -0.36 -17.58
CA LEU A 5 10.56 -0.75 -16.75
C LEU A 5 9.59 0.41 -16.50
N TYR A 6 10.06 1.65 -16.65
CA TYR A 6 9.27 2.87 -16.42
C TYR A 6 8.92 3.61 -17.70
N LYS A 7 9.23 3.02 -18.86
CA LYS A 7 8.93 3.64 -20.15
C LYS A 7 7.41 3.71 -20.33
N GLY A 8 6.88 4.94 -20.37
CA GLY A 8 5.45 5.19 -20.48
C GLY A 8 4.68 5.13 -19.16
N ALA A 9 5.37 5.08 -18.01
CA ALA A 9 4.71 5.14 -16.71
C ALA A 9 3.99 6.49 -16.50
N PRO A 10 2.86 6.52 -15.78
CA PRO A 10 2.15 7.75 -15.45
C PRO A 10 3.04 8.76 -14.71
N ASN A 11 2.77 10.05 -14.95
CA ASN A 11 3.46 11.14 -14.26
C ASN A 11 3.30 11.00 -12.73
N GLY A 12 4.42 11.13 -12.01
CA GLY A 12 4.46 10.95 -10.56
C GLY A 12 4.76 9.52 -10.09
N THR A 13 4.97 8.57 -11.01
CA THR A 13 5.45 7.22 -10.69
C THR A 13 6.83 7.29 -10.05
N LEU A 14 7.00 6.65 -8.90
CA LEU A 14 8.27 6.59 -8.16
C LEU A 14 8.88 5.20 -8.28
N PRO A 15 10.16 5.07 -8.70
CA PRO A 15 10.79 3.79 -8.97
C PRO A 15 11.36 3.16 -7.68
N TRP A 16 10.48 2.83 -6.75
CA TRP A 16 10.87 2.21 -5.48
C TRP A 16 10.85 0.69 -5.60
N ILE A 17 12.04 0.09 -5.62
CA ILE A 17 12.24 -1.36 -5.77
C ILE A 17 13.22 -1.82 -4.70
N SER A 18 12.95 -2.99 -4.10
CA SER A 18 13.90 -3.71 -3.25
C SER A 18 14.71 -4.72 -4.05
N ASP A 19 15.87 -5.13 -3.53
CA ASP A 19 16.71 -6.14 -4.18
C ASP A 19 15.99 -7.50 -4.35
N THR A 20 15.02 -7.80 -3.48
CA THR A 20 14.22 -9.03 -3.54
C THR A 20 12.97 -8.90 -4.41
N GLY A 21 12.61 -7.68 -4.82
CA GLY A 21 11.34 -7.38 -5.49
C GLY A 21 10.12 -7.34 -4.56
N TYR A 22 10.26 -7.70 -3.27
CA TYR A 22 9.17 -7.65 -2.29
C TYR A 22 9.16 -6.34 -1.49
N MET A 23 7.98 -5.96 -1.00
CA MET A 23 7.83 -4.82 -0.08
C MET A 23 8.65 -5.06 1.20
N ASN A 24 9.28 -3.99 1.72
CA ASN A 24 9.93 -3.99 3.03
C ASN A 24 9.50 -2.75 3.82
N SER A 25 9.84 -2.71 5.11
CA SER A 25 9.38 -1.62 6.00
C SER A 25 9.88 -0.23 5.59
N HIS A 26 11.08 -0.13 5.01
CA HIS A 26 11.62 1.16 4.55
C HIS A 26 10.84 1.68 3.34
N LEU A 27 10.64 0.83 2.33
CA LEU A 27 9.85 1.17 1.14
C LEU A 27 8.39 1.46 1.50
N PHE A 28 7.83 0.74 2.48
CA PHE A 28 6.47 0.98 2.94
C PHE A 28 6.30 2.37 3.56
N ILE A 29 7.29 2.88 4.31
CA ILE A 29 7.25 4.23 4.86
C ILE A 29 7.30 5.29 3.73
N ASP A 30 8.16 5.08 2.74
CA ASP A 30 8.22 6.01 1.60
C ASP A 30 6.93 5.98 0.78
N TRP A 31 6.35 4.79 0.61
CA TRP A 31 5.00 4.63 0.06
C TRP A 31 3.95 5.36 0.89
N LEU A 32 3.98 5.27 2.23
CA LEU A 32 3.04 6.00 3.10
C LEU A 32 3.13 7.52 2.94
N LYS A 33 4.35 8.06 2.78
CA LYS A 33 4.53 9.50 2.50
C LYS A 33 3.93 9.90 1.17
N HIS A 34 4.15 9.08 0.13
CA HIS A 34 3.54 9.29 -1.18
C HIS A 34 2.01 9.19 -1.11
N PHE A 35 1.49 8.19 -0.41
CA PHE A 35 0.06 8.04 -0.16
C PHE A 35 -0.52 9.26 0.53
N ALA A 36 0.06 9.71 1.65
CA ALA A 36 -0.41 10.89 2.39
C ALA A 36 -0.41 12.16 1.52
N LYS A 37 0.59 12.32 0.66
CA LYS A 37 0.64 13.45 -0.30
C LYS A 37 -0.56 13.48 -1.25
N HIS A 38 -1.11 12.32 -1.60
CA HIS A 38 -2.21 12.21 -2.56
C HIS A 38 -3.59 12.04 -1.89
N ALA A 39 -3.65 11.39 -0.74
CA ALA A 39 -4.88 11.24 0.06
C ALA A 39 -5.22 12.52 0.84
N ILE A 40 -4.22 13.37 1.12
CA ILE A 40 -4.36 14.68 1.80
C ILE A 40 -5.17 14.57 3.11
N PRO A 41 -4.79 13.67 4.03
CA PRO A 41 -5.50 13.51 5.30
C PRO A 41 -5.36 14.78 6.16
N SER A 42 -6.40 15.11 6.91
CA SER A 42 -6.41 16.22 7.87
C SER A 42 -7.14 15.86 9.15
N ALA A 43 -7.13 16.76 10.13
CA ALA A 43 -7.89 16.57 11.36
C ALA A 43 -9.40 16.60 11.11
N GLU A 44 -9.83 17.40 10.13
CA GLU A 44 -11.24 17.55 9.72
C GLU A 44 -11.70 16.42 8.79
N ASP A 45 -10.77 15.84 8.02
CA ASP A 45 -11.03 14.74 7.08
C ASP A 45 -9.96 13.63 7.24
N PRO A 46 -10.07 12.80 8.29
CA PRO A 46 -9.11 11.73 8.56
C PRO A 46 -9.29 10.57 7.58
N VAL A 47 -8.17 9.90 7.26
CA VAL A 47 -8.17 8.77 6.32
C VAL A 47 -8.02 7.46 7.07
N VAL A 48 -8.81 6.45 6.70
CA VAL A 48 -8.63 5.07 7.18
C VAL A 48 -7.88 4.27 6.11
N LEU A 49 -6.72 3.75 6.48
CA LEU A 49 -5.94 2.84 5.64
C LEU A 49 -6.08 1.42 6.16
N ILE A 50 -6.70 0.55 5.35
CA ILE A 50 -6.87 -0.87 5.65
C ILE A 50 -5.81 -1.66 4.89
N ALA A 51 -5.02 -2.46 5.61
CA ALA A 51 -3.99 -3.31 5.02
C ALA A 51 -4.03 -4.73 5.59
N ASP A 52 -3.38 -5.67 4.88
CA ASP A 52 -3.15 -7.00 5.43
C ASP A 52 -2.16 -6.98 6.60
N ASN A 53 -2.06 -8.10 7.32
CA ASN A 53 -1.21 -8.22 8.49
C ASN A 53 0.27 -8.57 8.13
N HIS A 54 0.77 -8.18 6.96
CA HIS A 54 2.14 -8.51 6.55
C HIS A 54 3.18 -7.73 7.37
N THR A 55 4.28 -8.39 7.75
CA THR A 55 5.29 -7.83 8.67
C THR A 55 5.95 -6.55 8.16
N SER A 56 6.05 -6.35 6.84
CA SER A 56 6.59 -5.12 6.25
C SER A 56 5.79 -3.88 6.65
N HIS A 57 4.48 -4.02 6.91
CA HIS A 57 3.60 -2.91 7.28
C HIS A 57 3.77 -2.49 8.75
N PHE A 58 4.31 -3.38 9.58
CA PHE A 58 4.46 -3.16 11.02
C PHE A 58 5.87 -2.69 11.34
N SER A 59 6.03 -1.37 11.30
CA SER A 59 7.20 -0.72 11.88
C SER A 59 6.74 0.45 12.75
N LEU A 60 7.45 0.68 13.86
CA LEU A 60 7.18 1.83 14.73
C LEU A 60 7.16 3.15 13.95
N PRO A 61 8.09 3.43 13.01
CA PRO A 61 8.04 4.65 12.21
C PRO A 61 6.79 4.77 11.34
N ALA A 62 6.30 3.67 10.77
CA ALA A 62 5.07 3.69 9.97
C ALA A 62 3.84 4.04 10.82
N VAL A 63 3.73 3.46 12.02
CA VAL A 63 2.62 3.74 12.94
C VAL A 63 2.65 5.18 13.43
N LEU A 64 3.83 5.69 13.80
CA LEU A 64 4.00 7.08 14.22
C LEU A 64 3.64 8.05 13.09
N PHE A 65 4.12 7.78 11.88
CA PHE A 65 3.79 8.58 10.70
C PHE A 65 2.29 8.63 10.44
N CYS A 66 1.60 7.49 10.49
CA CYS A 66 0.15 7.45 10.29
C CYS A 66 -0.58 8.29 11.34
N ARG A 67 -0.21 8.14 12.62
CA ARG A 67 -0.81 8.90 13.71
C ARG A 67 -0.60 10.41 13.57
N GLU A 68 0.60 10.84 13.19
CA GLU A 68 0.96 12.25 13.01
C GLU A 68 0.26 12.89 11.80
N ASN A 69 -0.14 12.10 10.82
CA ASN A 69 -0.78 12.56 9.57
C ASN A 69 -2.27 12.25 9.52
N HIS A 70 -2.94 12.03 10.65
CA HIS A 70 -4.39 11.75 10.71
C HIS A 70 -4.83 10.52 9.87
N ILE A 71 -3.95 9.53 9.75
CA ILE A 71 -4.23 8.25 9.11
C ILE A 71 -4.48 7.20 10.20
N THR A 72 -5.68 6.63 10.22
CA THR A 72 -6.01 5.49 11.05
C THR A 72 -5.64 4.21 10.30
N PHE A 73 -4.58 3.54 10.76
CA PHE A 73 -4.11 2.29 10.16
C PHE A 73 -4.83 1.09 10.81
N LEU A 74 -5.61 0.35 10.01
CA LEU A 74 -6.33 -0.85 10.42
C LEU A 74 -5.76 -2.06 9.71
N THR A 75 -5.54 -3.14 10.48
CA THR A 75 -5.07 -4.40 9.91
C THR A 75 -6.14 -5.47 10.02
N LEU A 76 -6.21 -6.31 8.98
CA LEU A 76 -7.14 -7.42 8.97
C LEU A 76 -6.73 -8.50 9.99
N PRO A 77 -7.69 -9.15 10.66
CA PRO A 77 -7.39 -10.28 11.54
C PRO A 77 -6.59 -11.37 10.80
N PRO A 78 -5.66 -12.05 11.48
CA PRO A 78 -4.96 -13.19 10.92
C PRO A 78 -5.94 -14.21 10.35
N HIS A 79 -5.57 -14.80 9.20
CA HIS A 79 -6.39 -15.80 8.49
C HIS A 79 -7.76 -15.31 8.02
N ALA A 80 -8.10 -14.02 8.10
CA ALA A 80 -9.37 -13.49 7.61
C ALA A 80 -9.30 -12.86 6.21
N SER A 81 -8.12 -12.81 5.57
CA SER A 81 -7.95 -12.23 4.22
C SER A 81 -8.93 -12.80 3.20
N HIS A 82 -9.14 -14.12 3.21
CA HIS A 82 -10.06 -14.79 2.30
C HIS A 82 -11.53 -14.35 2.43
N VAL A 83 -11.90 -13.66 3.50
CA VAL A 83 -13.24 -13.11 3.74
C VAL A 83 -13.24 -11.57 3.66
N LEU A 84 -12.22 -10.93 4.23
CA LEU A 84 -12.22 -9.49 4.50
C LEU A 84 -11.32 -8.68 3.56
N GLN A 85 -10.42 -9.31 2.80
CA GLN A 85 -9.53 -8.61 1.86
C GLN A 85 -10.30 -8.26 0.59
N GLN A 86 -10.98 -7.12 0.64
CA GLN A 86 -11.83 -6.61 -0.45
C GLN A 86 -11.05 -6.47 -1.76
N LEU A 87 -9.76 -6.13 -1.69
CA LEU A 87 -8.91 -5.99 -2.88
C LEU A 87 -8.80 -7.33 -3.63
N ASP A 88 -8.59 -8.44 -2.92
CA ASP A 88 -8.47 -9.77 -3.52
C ASP A 88 -9.80 -10.22 -4.14
N LYS A 89 -10.92 -9.94 -3.47
CA LYS A 89 -12.25 -10.41 -3.89
C LYS A 89 -12.90 -9.56 -4.97
N CYS A 90 -12.80 -8.25 -4.87
CA CYS A 90 -13.56 -7.34 -5.72
C CYS A 90 -12.74 -6.83 -6.90
N PHE A 91 -11.42 -6.69 -6.74
CA PHE A 91 -10.56 -6.11 -7.77
C PHE A 91 -9.68 -7.16 -8.44
N PHE A 92 -8.92 -7.93 -7.66
CA PHE A 92 -8.00 -8.92 -8.23
C PHE A 92 -8.70 -10.14 -8.82
N ALA A 93 -9.75 -10.68 -8.17
CA ALA A 93 -10.44 -11.85 -8.73
C ALA A 93 -11.01 -11.64 -10.15
N PRO A 94 -11.70 -10.52 -10.48
CA PRO A 94 -12.09 -10.23 -11.86
C PRO A 94 -10.88 -10.01 -12.79
N PHE A 95 -9.83 -9.35 -12.30
CA PHE A 95 -8.63 -9.07 -13.09
C PHE A 95 -7.88 -10.34 -13.48
N GLU A 96 -7.69 -11.27 -12.55
CA GLU A 96 -7.10 -12.60 -12.81
C GLU A 96 -7.93 -13.37 -13.83
N SER A 97 -9.25 -13.31 -13.72
CA SER A 97 -10.17 -13.97 -14.66
C SER A 97 -10.04 -13.45 -16.09
N CYS A 98 -9.74 -12.15 -16.27
CA CYS A 98 -9.54 -11.53 -17.58
C CYS A 98 -8.14 -11.76 -18.15
N ILE A 99 -7.12 -11.96 -17.30
CA ILE A 99 -5.73 -12.20 -17.74
C ILE A 99 -5.50 -13.68 -18.11
N LEU A 100 -6.33 -14.59 -17.60
CA LEU A 100 -6.27 -16.02 -17.91
C LEU A 100 -7.02 -16.41 -19.19
N ILE A 101 -7.26 -15.47 -20.11
CA ILE A 101 -7.78 -15.70 -21.46
C ILE A 101 -6.66 -15.45 -22.47
#